data_AF-A0A9P5YTX2-F1
#
_entry.id   AF-A0A9P5YTX2-F1
#
_cell.length_a   1.000
_cell.length_b   1.000
_cell.length_c   1.000
_cell.angle_alpha   90.00
_cell.angle_beta   90.00
_cell.angle_gamma   90.00
#
_symmetry.space_group_name_H-M   'P 1'
#
loop_
_entity.id
_entity.type
_entity.pdbx_description
1 polymer ?
#
loop_
_entity_poly.entity_id
_entity_poly.type
_entity_poly.pdbx_seq_one_letter_code
_entity_poly.pdbx_strand_id
1 'polypeptide(L)'
;FKLLQERVAPSAFHNSAQRNDPPRCHPNTRVQILQDMFDWILQSGDRETWLLWLNGAAGAGKSAIMQTLAERCVKELIAIASFFFFRGDATRNSIGPLIATLAYQLILSIPETEEKILRTIECNPLIFDQSLESQLHQLLINP
;
A
#
# COMPACT_ATOMS: atom_id res chain seq x y z
N PHE A 1 2.86 -18.84 5.34
CA PHE A 1 1.63 -18.03 5.07
C PHE A 1 0.89 -17.58 6.34
N LYS A 2 0.50 -18.47 7.27
CA LYS A 2 -0.30 -18.11 8.47
C LYS A 2 0.28 -16.97 9.33
N LEU A 3 1.57 -17.05 9.66
CA LEU A 3 2.25 -16.03 10.48
C LEU A 3 2.22 -14.64 9.83
N LEU A 4 2.32 -14.57 8.50
CA LEU A 4 2.19 -13.31 7.77
C LEU A 4 0.77 -12.76 7.93
N GLN A 5 -0.26 -13.59 7.70
CA GLN A 5 -1.66 -13.17 7.79
C GLN A 5 -2.04 -12.63 9.17
N GLU A 6 -1.48 -13.18 10.25
CA GLU A 6 -1.70 -12.71 11.63
C GLU A 6 -1.16 -11.30 11.88
N ARG A 7 -0.24 -10.82 11.05
CA ARG A 7 0.41 -9.50 11.18
C ARG A 7 -0.11 -8.45 10.18
N VAL A 8 -0.98 -8.85 9.26
CA VAL A 8 -1.62 -7.95 8.28
C VAL A 8 -2.70 -7.11 8.96
N ALA A 9 -2.91 -5.88 8.46
CA ALA A 9 -4.08 -5.06 8.75
C ALA A 9 -5.05 -5.05 7.56
N PRO A 10 -6.01 -5.97 7.45
CA PRO A 10 -6.96 -6.02 6.33
C PRO A 10 -7.81 -4.75 6.21
N SER A 11 -8.01 -4.02 7.32
CA SER A 11 -8.68 -2.71 7.36
C SER A 11 -7.95 -1.63 6.56
N ALA A 12 -6.64 -1.78 6.33
CA ALA A 12 -5.80 -0.79 5.66
C ALA A 12 -5.83 -0.89 4.13
N PHE A 13 -6.37 -1.98 3.57
CA PHE A 13 -6.43 -2.18 2.13
C PHE A 13 -7.28 -1.09 1.46
N HIS A 14 -6.98 -0.76 0.20
CA HIS A 14 -7.82 0.16 -0.59
C HIS A 14 -9.25 -0.38 -0.78
N ASN A 15 -9.43 -1.70 -0.84
CA ASN A 15 -10.71 -2.40 -1.06
C ASN A 15 -11.27 -3.08 0.21
N SER A 16 -10.82 -2.68 1.40
CA SER A 16 -11.29 -3.28 2.65
C SER A 16 -12.77 -3.03 2.88
N ALA A 17 -13.53 -4.08 3.22
CA ALA A 17 -14.94 -3.97 3.61
C ALA A 17 -15.15 -3.09 4.86
N GLN A 18 -14.15 -2.97 5.73
CA GLN A 18 -14.22 -2.11 6.91
C GLN A 18 -14.14 -0.62 6.57
N ARG A 19 -13.83 -0.29 5.32
CA ARG A 19 -13.83 1.08 4.80
C ARG A 19 -15.13 1.37 4.04
N ASN A 20 -16.27 1.01 4.65
CA ASN A 20 -17.61 1.25 4.11
C ASN A 20 -17.71 2.64 3.45
N ASP A 21 -17.85 2.64 2.13
CA ASP A 21 -17.78 3.82 1.25
C ASP A 21 -16.54 4.71 1.48
N PRO A 22 -15.35 4.28 1.02
CA PRO A 22 -14.15 5.09 1.20
C PRO A 22 -14.32 6.39 0.39
N PRO A 23 -13.73 7.52 0.85
CA PRO A 23 -13.89 8.79 0.16
C PRO A 23 -13.38 8.65 -1.28
N ARG A 24 -14.16 9.09 -2.26
CA ARG A 24 -13.79 9.07 -3.69
C ARG A 24 -13.97 10.45 -4.29
N CYS A 25 -13.19 10.75 -5.32
CA CYS A 25 -13.44 11.93 -6.14
C CYS A 25 -14.81 11.76 -6.82
N HIS A 26 -15.62 12.82 -6.81
CA HIS A 26 -16.84 12.83 -7.60
C HIS A 26 -16.51 12.69 -9.10
N PRO A 27 -17.40 12.09 -9.90
CA PRO A 27 -17.22 12.00 -11.34
C PRO A 27 -16.86 13.36 -11.95
N ASN A 28 -15.89 13.37 -12.87
CA ASN A 28 -15.40 14.57 -13.56
C ASN A 28 -14.79 15.66 -12.65
N THR A 29 -14.45 15.33 -11.41
CA THR A 29 -13.67 16.21 -10.52
C THR A 29 -12.24 15.71 -10.37
N ARG A 30 -11.29 16.61 -10.08
CA ARG A 30 -9.87 16.26 -9.84
C ARG A 30 -9.24 15.44 -10.97
N VAL A 31 -9.78 15.53 -12.19
CA VAL A 31 -9.35 14.74 -13.35
C VAL A 31 -7.89 15.01 -13.68
N GLN A 32 -7.49 16.29 -13.75
CA GLN A 32 -6.12 16.66 -14.09
C GLN A 32 -5.11 16.06 -13.10
N ILE A 33 -5.32 16.26 -11.80
CA ILE A 33 -4.38 15.74 -10.79
C ILE A 33 -4.35 14.21 -10.76
N LEU A 34 -5.49 13.54 -10.93
CA LEU A 34 -5.53 12.08 -11.04
C LEU A 34 -4.79 11.57 -12.28
N GLN A 35 -4.84 12.33 -13.38
CA GLN A 35 -4.11 12.02 -14.60
C GLN A 35 -2.61 12.23 -14.40
N ASP A 36 -2.19 13.38 -13.90
CA ASP A 36 -0.79 13.70 -13.65
C ASP A 36 -0.13 12.68 -12.72
N MET A 37 -0.82 12.28 -11.64
CA MET A 37 -0.32 11.28 -10.69
C MET A 37 -0.27 9.88 -11.32
N PHE A 38 -1.23 9.52 -12.16
CA PHE A 38 -1.24 8.22 -12.85
C PHE A 38 -0.13 8.14 -13.90
N ASP A 39 0.08 9.20 -14.67
CA ASP A 39 1.18 9.28 -15.63
C ASP A 39 2.53 9.24 -14.91
N TRP A 40 2.64 9.89 -13.74
CA TRP A 40 3.80 9.77 -12.87
C TRP A 40 4.03 8.33 -12.40
N ILE A 41 2.98 7.53 -12.13
CA ILE A 41 3.13 6.11 -11.80
C ILE A 41 3.66 5.33 -13.01
N LEU A 42 3.16 5.59 -14.21
CA LEU A 42 3.50 4.86 -15.43
C LEU A 42 4.88 5.19 -16.02
N GLN A 43 5.48 6.32 -15.65
CA GLN A 43 6.76 6.75 -16.19
C GLN A 43 7.87 5.69 -15.99
N SER A 44 8.38 5.08 -17.05
CA SER A 44 9.50 4.14 -16.98
C SER A 44 10.85 4.86 -17.02
N GLY A 45 11.90 4.23 -16.46
CA GLY A 45 13.28 4.73 -16.51
C GLY A 45 13.74 5.47 -15.25
N ASP A 46 14.86 6.20 -15.40
CA ASP A 46 15.46 6.96 -14.30
C ASP A 46 14.54 8.10 -13.85
N ARG A 47 14.26 8.13 -12.54
CA ARG A 47 13.51 9.19 -11.89
C ARG A 47 14.42 9.84 -10.86
N GLU A 48 14.35 11.16 -10.76
CA GLU A 48 15.02 11.89 -9.67
C GLU A 48 14.44 11.53 -8.29
N THR A 49 13.15 11.14 -8.25
CA THR A 49 12.48 10.73 -7.02
C THR A 49 11.43 9.64 -7.25
N TRP A 50 11.31 8.75 -6.27
CA TRP A 50 10.28 7.71 -6.18
C TRP A 50 9.17 8.05 -5.17
N LEU A 51 9.19 9.27 -4.63
CA LEU A 51 8.18 9.76 -3.68
C LEU A 51 7.35 10.87 -4.31
N LEU A 52 6.06 10.60 -4.50
CA LEU A 52 5.08 11.60 -4.88
C LEU A 52 4.34 12.11 -3.64
N TRP A 53 4.44 13.41 -3.38
CA TRP A 53 3.81 14.03 -2.21
C TRP A 53 2.59 14.88 -2.61
N LEU A 54 1.39 14.40 -2.27
CA LEU A 54 0.14 15.15 -2.40
C LEU A 54 -0.12 16.00 -1.14
N ASN A 55 0.16 17.30 -1.22
CA ASN A 55 -0.11 18.26 -0.16
C ASN A 55 -1.30 19.19 -0.49
N GLY A 56 -1.95 19.74 0.53
CA GLY A 56 -3.07 20.68 0.39
C GLY A 56 -3.83 20.89 1.69
N ALA A 57 -4.74 21.86 1.71
CA ALA A 57 -5.52 22.23 2.90
C ALA A 57 -6.30 21.05 3.51
N ALA A 58 -6.61 21.16 4.81
CA ALA A 58 -7.56 20.24 5.45
C ALA A 58 -8.90 20.27 4.71
N GLY A 59 -9.54 19.10 4.55
CA GLY A 59 -10.79 19.00 3.79
C GLY A 59 -10.66 19.07 2.26
N ALA A 60 -9.48 19.31 1.69
CA ALA A 60 -9.30 19.42 0.24
C ALA A 60 -9.50 18.11 -0.56
N GLY A 61 -9.87 17.01 0.11
CA GLY A 61 -10.14 15.73 -0.55
C GLY A 61 -8.90 14.88 -0.87
N LYS A 62 -7.76 15.10 -0.22
CA LYS A 62 -6.52 14.34 -0.47
C LYS A 62 -6.71 12.81 -0.35
N SER A 63 -7.38 12.36 0.71
CA SER A 63 -7.69 10.93 0.90
C SER A 63 -8.61 10.39 -0.20
N ALA A 64 -9.51 11.24 -0.73
CA ALA A 64 -10.37 10.88 -1.85
C ALA A 64 -9.57 10.71 -3.15
N ILE A 65 -8.60 11.59 -3.39
CA ILE A 65 -7.69 11.49 -4.54
C ILE A 65 -6.87 10.19 -4.46
N MET A 66 -6.24 9.91 -3.31
CA MET A 66 -5.44 8.69 -3.13
C MET A 66 -6.27 7.41 -3.25
N GLN A 67 -7.50 7.41 -2.73
CA GLN A 67 -8.41 6.27 -2.89
C GLN A 67 -8.79 6.05 -4.36
N THR A 68 -9.23 7.11 -5.06
CA THR A 68 -9.58 7.01 -6.48
C THR A 68 -8.39 6.61 -7.34
N LEU A 69 -7.18 7.08 -7.02
CA LEU A 69 -5.96 6.68 -7.72
C LEU A 69 -5.64 5.19 -7.52
N ALA A 70 -5.73 4.68 -6.29
CA ALA A 70 -5.52 3.26 -6.00
C ALA A 70 -6.54 2.37 -6.74
N GLU A 71 -7.82 2.75 -6.72
CA GLU A 71 -8.87 2.05 -7.47
C GLU A 71 -8.63 2.08 -8.99
N ARG A 72 -8.13 3.21 -9.52
CA ARG A 72 -7.72 3.33 -10.93
C ARG A 72 -6.58 2.39 -11.25
N CYS A 73 -5.52 2.33 -10.44
CA CYS A 73 -4.39 1.43 -10.66
C CYS A 73 -4.85 -0.04 -10.75
N VAL A 74 -5.71 -0.49 -9.83
CA VAL A 74 -6.25 -1.85 -9.85
C VAL A 74 -7.08 -2.10 -11.11
N LYS A 75 -7.93 -1.15 -11.50
CA LYS A 75 -8.75 -1.24 -12.72
C LYS A 75 -7.90 -1.36 -13.99
N GLU A 76 -6.78 -0.64 -14.03
CA GLU A 76 -5.83 -0.63 -15.15
C GLU A 76 -4.75 -1.73 -15.03
N LEU A 77 -4.95 -2.71 -14.13
CA LEU A 77 -4.05 -3.85 -13.91
C LEU A 77 -2.60 -3.44 -13.53
N ILE A 78 -2.43 -2.28 -12.91
CA ILE A 78 -1.17 -1.86 -12.33
C ILE A 78 -1.01 -2.53 -10.97
N ALA A 79 0.05 -3.32 -10.81
CA ALA A 79 0.38 -3.96 -9.55
C ALA A 79 0.63 -2.89 -8.47
N ILE A 80 -0.15 -2.95 -7.39
CA ILE A 80 0.01 -2.05 -6.24
C ILE A 80 -0.08 -2.82 -4.93
N ALA A 81 0.66 -2.33 -3.94
CA ALA A 81 0.41 -2.62 -2.54
C ALA A 81 0.00 -1.31 -1.85
N SER A 82 -1.00 -1.37 -0.99
CA SER A 82 -1.64 -0.18 -0.40
C SER A 82 -1.76 -0.28 1.11
N PHE A 83 -1.54 0.84 1.80
CA PHE A 83 -1.81 0.97 3.23
C PHE A 83 -2.40 2.34 3.53
N PHE A 84 -3.66 2.37 3.95
CA PHE A 84 -4.34 3.61 4.34
C PHE A 84 -4.36 3.74 5.85
N PHE A 85 -3.50 4.60 6.38
CA PHE A 85 -3.51 4.94 7.80
C PHE A 85 -4.80 5.64 8.21
N PHE A 86 -5.34 5.28 9.37
CA PHE A 86 -6.50 5.96 9.94
C PHE A 86 -6.41 6.04 11.46
N ARG A 87 -6.38 7.26 12.00
CA ARG A 87 -6.20 7.50 13.45
C ARG A 87 -7.25 6.82 14.32
N GLY A 88 -8.48 6.72 13.83
CA GLY A 88 -9.61 6.14 14.56
C GLY A 88 -9.65 4.62 14.58
N ASP A 89 -8.68 3.93 13.96
CA ASP A 89 -8.65 2.47 13.86
C ASP A 89 -7.30 1.95 14.37
N ALA A 90 -7.34 1.28 15.53
CA ALA A 90 -6.16 0.75 16.22
C ALA A 90 -5.38 -0.28 15.37
N THR A 91 -6.01 -0.88 14.37
CA THR A 91 -5.36 -1.86 13.49
C THR A 91 -4.49 -1.20 12.42
N ARG A 92 -4.66 0.10 12.16
CA ARG A 92 -3.97 0.84 11.09
C ARG A 92 -3.64 2.29 11.44
N ASN A 93 -3.55 2.60 12.73
CA ASN A 93 -3.09 3.90 13.23
C ASN A 93 -1.59 3.90 13.61
N SER A 94 -0.89 2.78 13.41
CA SER A 94 0.53 2.60 13.70
C SER A 94 1.24 1.92 12.53
N ILE A 95 2.57 2.00 12.53
CA ILE A 95 3.43 1.43 11.49
C ILE A 95 3.63 -0.08 11.62
N GLY A 96 3.27 -0.69 12.75
CA GLY A 96 3.53 -2.11 13.04
C GLY A 96 3.09 -3.08 11.95
N PRO A 97 1.83 -3.01 11.45
CA PRO A 97 1.36 -3.92 10.41
C PRO A 97 1.72 -3.48 8.99
N LEU A 98 2.41 -2.35 8.79
CA LEU A 98 2.66 -1.78 7.47
C LEU A 98 3.38 -2.76 6.54
N ILE A 99 4.56 -3.24 6.93
CA ILE A 99 5.40 -4.06 6.06
C ILE A 99 4.76 -5.42 5.81
N ALA A 100 4.20 -6.07 6.84
CA ALA A 100 3.45 -7.32 6.70
C ALA A 100 2.28 -7.18 5.71
N THR A 101 1.54 -6.07 5.80
CA THR A 101 0.41 -5.77 4.91
C THR A 101 0.85 -5.57 3.46
N LEU A 102 1.97 -4.87 3.24
CA LEU A 102 2.52 -4.67 1.90
C LEU A 102 3.08 -5.98 1.33
N ALA A 103 3.81 -6.76 2.13
CA ALA A 103 4.35 -8.06 1.71
C ALA A 103 3.24 -9.04 1.31
N TYR A 104 2.16 -9.10 2.09
CA TYR A 104 0.99 -9.90 1.74
C TYR A 104 0.36 -9.47 0.40
N GLN A 105 0.16 -8.18 0.18
CA GLN A 105 -0.36 -7.67 -1.09
C GLN A 105 0.62 -7.92 -2.25
N LEU A 106 1.93 -7.84 -1.99
CA LEU A 106 2.96 -8.09 -2.99
C LEU A 106 2.89 -9.52 -3.51
N ILE A 107 2.78 -10.52 -2.62
CA ILE A 107 2.56 -11.94 -2.98
C ILE A 107 1.36 -12.09 -3.91
N LEU A 108 0.24 -11.42 -3.61
CA LEU A 108 -0.97 -11.51 -4.43
C LEU A 108 -0.81 -10.82 -5.78
N SER A 109 -0.04 -9.74 -5.85
CA SER A 109 0.15 -8.95 -7.07
C SER A 109 1.28 -9.45 -7.98
N ILE A 110 2.31 -10.08 -7.39
CA ILE A 110 3.52 -10.60 -8.02
C ILE A 110 3.81 -11.98 -7.39
N PRO A 111 3.14 -13.04 -7.83
CA PRO A 111 3.25 -14.38 -7.24
C PRO A 111 4.68 -14.93 -7.16
N GLU A 112 5.58 -14.46 -8.03
CA GLU A 112 7.01 -14.81 -8.03
C GLU A 112 7.75 -14.41 -6.75
N THR A 113 7.17 -13.51 -5.94
CA THR A 113 7.71 -13.10 -4.64
C THR A 113 7.34 -14.04 -3.50
N GLU A 114 6.36 -14.92 -3.68
CA GLU A 114 5.80 -15.77 -2.62
C GLU A 114 6.87 -16.63 -1.94
N GLU A 115 7.60 -17.43 -2.72
CA GLU A 115 8.60 -18.36 -2.18
C GLU A 115 9.64 -17.65 -1.32
N LYS A 116 10.16 -16.52 -1.82
CA LYS A 116 11.22 -15.74 -1.15
C LYS A 116 10.72 -15.16 0.18
N ILE A 117 9.59 -14.46 0.14
CA ILE A 117 8.99 -13.83 1.32
C ILE A 117 8.63 -14.89 2.38
N LEU A 118 8.02 -16.00 1.97
CA LEU A 118 7.63 -17.04 2.91
C LEU A 118 8.84 -17.74 3.52
N ARG A 119 9.87 -18.01 2.72
CA ARG A 119 11.12 -18.60 3.21
C ARG A 119 11.82 -17.68 4.21
N THR A 120 11.87 -16.38 3.96
CA THR A 120 12.45 -15.41 4.88
C THR A 120 11.71 -15.39 6.23
N ILE A 121 10.38 -15.49 6.20
CA ILE A 121 9.54 -15.59 7.42
C ILE A 121 9.76 -16.94 8.14
N GLU A 122 9.93 -18.04 7.40
CA GLU A 122 10.21 -19.36 7.98
C GLU A 122 11.57 -19.43 8.66
N CYS A 123 12.60 -18.84 8.04
CA CYS A 123 13.94 -18.74 8.63
C CYS A 123 14.01 -17.78 9.82
N ASN A 124 13.15 -16.76 9.85
CA ASN A 124 13.10 -15.78 10.94
C ASN A 124 11.65 -15.45 11.35
N PRO A 125 11.02 -16.28 12.21
CA PRO A 125 9.65 -16.05 12.66
C PRO A 125 9.45 -14.76 13.48
N LEU A 126 10.52 -14.20 14.06
CA LEU A 126 10.49 -12.96 14.84
C LEU A 126 10.75 -11.71 13.98
N ILE A 127 10.76 -11.84 12.65
CA ILE A 127 11.01 -10.72 11.74
C ILE A 127 10.08 -9.53 11.99
N PHE A 128 8.83 -9.77 12.38
CA PHE A 128 7.84 -8.72 12.65
C PHE A 128 8.07 -7.95 13.96
N ASP A 129 8.94 -8.44 14.84
CA ASP A 129 9.36 -7.74 16.06
C ASP A 129 10.66 -6.95 15.83
N GLN A 130 11.25 -7.02 14.64
CA GLN A 130 12.42 -6.23 14.24
C GLN A 130 12.01 -4.79 13.85
N SER A 131 13.02 -3.94 13.65
CA SER A 131 12.80 -2.57 13.18
C SER A 131 12.06 -2.54 11.83
N LEU A 132 11.32 -1.45 11.57
CA LEU A 132 10.61 -1.26 10.30
C LEU A 132 11.55 -1.36 9.09
N GLU A 133 12.76 -0.81 9.21
CA GLU A 133 13.79 -0.85 8.18
C GLU A 133 14.27 -2.29 7.92
N SER A 134 14.53 -3.05 8.98
CA SER A 134 14.91 -4.47 8.87
C SER A 134 13.82 -5.29 8.17
N GLN A 135 12.55 -5.06 8.52
CA GLN A 135 11.41 -5.71 7.88
C GLN A 135 11.31 -5.31 6.39
N LEU A 136 11.42 -4.01 6.08
CA LEU A 136 11.36 -3.49 4.71
C LEU A 136 12.43 -4.13 3.82
N HIS A 137 13.68 -4.16 4.29
CA HIS A 137 14.78 -4.74 3.54
C HIS A 137 14.60 -6.24 3.30
N GLN A 138 14.23 -6.99 4.34
CA GLN A 138 14.12 -8.44 4.26
C GLN A 138 12.81 -8.94 3.62
N LEU A 139 11.75 -8.14 3.53
CA LEU A 139 10.46 -8.62 2.99
C LEU A 139 10.07 -7.98 1.66
N LEU A 140 10.61 -6.80 1.32
CA LEU A 140 10.17 -6.06 0.12
C LEU A 140 11.32 -5.73 -0.84
N ILE A 141 12.51 -5.38 -0.34
CA ILE A 141 13.64 -4.99 -1.19
C ILE A 141 14.43 -6.20 -1.66
N ASN A 142 14.87 -7.04 -0.71
CA ASN A 142 15.64 -8.25 -0.97
C ASN A 142 15.04 -9.42 -0.17
N PRO A 143 13.82 -9.87 -0.54
CA PRO A 143 13.17 -10.99 0.12
C PRO A 143 13.83 -12.33 -0.13
#